data_AF-A0A511X4E4-F1
#
_entry.id   AF-A0A511X4E4-F1
#
_cell.length_a   1.000
_cell.length_b   1.000
_cell.length_c   1.000
_cell.angle_alpha   90.00
_cell.angle_beta   90.00
_cell.angle_gamma   90.00
#
_symmetry.space_group_name_H-M   'P 1'
#
loop_
_entity.id
_entity.type
_entity.pdbx_description
1 polymer ?
#
loop_
_entity_poly.entity_id
_entity_poly.type
_entity_poly.pdbx_seq_one_letter_code
_entity_poly.pdbx_strand_id
1 'polypeptide(L)'
;MLPFFTEPYPDELVYSMIARYHFYSGNIDCKDTLEEVFQNRSVIPSVEIGSHFDALAHQMGSAYSAEYLLVKHTVYPYYAPFLSEKRQGEILQDVKDDGKGLYTRLGIIAGSICRRKGLYYCPCCAKNDIEKYGEPYIHREHHLQGIDLCPHHGNHLRKYPVVLNTRSRIEFVRFESNKMDLHSIGDNCEEQQLRIAKMAYQLLISEIALSSREKTSSRYRALLRERNYITSANRVRQTDLYQDFNRVYSQKTLKKYQSILIESDEYSWLKVLTRNIERHVHPLRHLLFMDFLNVDFEALLNKKRDNGPFGEGPWPCLNKAASHYKKLVINKVIVSRDSKSGLPIGTFICGCEFVYSRKGPDKIKDDIYHIGRLKRFGSVWMAKLNTLAKEGYSLRGMAKNLGVDAKTIKKYLNQQIEGQNEPKATDTLTIQRYRNQLIEGIKAYPNQSRTGIRNIFPSVYMYLYRHDRDWLFYYLPARRKGVEKGNNVNWEIRDNNYYNAIFNLNNELRKMEKPLRITCSLVGKRLGILTNLEKHIDKLPKTKILLEAVTESTQEFQVRRCCRIIDEHINQFNEVALWKVQRIGAVRSSHFAIIRPVLEEYISQKRKETKHEETSY
;
A
#
# COMPACT_ATOMS: atom_id res chain seq x y z
N MET A 1 11.56 -46.49 -3.38
CA MET A 1 12.71 -46.04 -4.18
C MET A 1 12.62 -46.68 -5.54
N LEU A 2 12.76 -45.88 -6.58
CA LEU A 2 12.73 -46.36 -7.95
C LEU A 2 14.07 -47.04 -8.29
N PRO A 3 14.05 -48.13 -9.09
CA PRO A 3 15.28 -48.78 -9.55
C PRO A 3 16.06 -47.91 -10.53
N PHE A 4 15.39 -46.95 -11.17
CA PHE A 4 15.95 -46.00 -12.11
C PHE A 4 15.21 -44.66 -11.98
N PHE A 5 15.94 -43.56 -12.04
CA PHE A 5 15.39 -42.22 -12.25
C PHE A 5 16.38 -41.39 -13.06
N THR A 6 15.92 -40.40 -13.81
CA THR A 6 16.81 -39.54 -14.61
C THR A 6 17.58 -38.59 -13.70
N GLU A 7 18.91 -38.64 -13.77
CA GLU A 7 19.76 -37.70 -13.04
C GLU A 7 19.43 -36.24 -13.48
N PRO A 8 19.24 -35.30 -12.53
CA PRO A 8 18.93 -33.92 -12.86
C PRO A 8 20.07 -33.25 -13.62
N TYR A 9 19.76 -32.61 -14.76
CA TYR A 9 20.73 -31.75 -15.44
C TYR A 9 20.88 -30.39 -14.74
N PRO A 10 21.99 -29.65 -15.00
CA PRO A 10 22.18 -28.31 -14.46
C PRO A 10 21.04 -27.36 -14.88
N ASP A 11 20.48 -26.62 -13.93
CA ASP A 11 19.34 -25.71 -14.16
C ASP A 11 18.06 -26.39 -14.68
N GLU A 12 17.89 -27.70 -14.52
CA GLU A 12 16.71 -28.41 -14.98
C GLU A 12 15.52 -28.29 -14.01
N LEU A 13 14.30 -28.11 -14.54
CA LEU A 13 13.06 -28.15 -13.76
C LEU A 13 12.66 -29.58 -13.35
N VAL A 14 12.10 -29.75 -12.15
CA VAL A 14 11.50 -31.03 -11.71
C VAL A 14 10.50 -31.59 -12.74
N TYR A 15 9.69 -30.71 -13.36
CA TYR A 15 8.77 -31.10 -14.42
C TYR A 15 9.49 -31.76 -15.62
N SER A 16 10.66 -31.24 -16.01
CA SER A 16 11.50 -31.79 -17.08
C SER A 16 12.04 -33.17 -16.72
N MET A 17 12.54 -33.31 -15.48
CA MET A 17 13.08 -34.57 -14.98
C MET A 17 12.02 -35.67 -15.04
N ILE A 18 10.81 -35.40 -14.54
CA ILE A 18 9.72 -36.39 -14.58
C ILE A 18 9.28 -36.66 -16.02
N ALA A 19 9.27 -35.66 -16.91
CA ALA A 19 8.94 -35.87 -18.31
C ALA A 19 9.96 -36.76 -19.05
N ARG A 20 11.25 -36.62 -18.72
CA ARG A 20 12.31 -37.52 -19.22
C ARG A 20 12.17 -38.91 -18.63
N TYR A 21 11.95 -39.02 -17.33
CA TYR A 21 11.71 -40.30 -16.66
C TYR A 21 10.51 -41.05 -17.28
N HIS A 22 9.37 -40.37 -17.50
CA HIS A 22 8.20 -40.94 -18.16
C HIS A 22 8.55 -41.56 -19.52
N PHE A 23 9.35 -40.85 -20.33
CA PHE A 23 9.80 -41.32 -21.62
C PHE A 23 10.75 -42.53 -21.50
N TYR A 24 11.77 -42.47 -20.64
CA TYR A 24 12.78 -43.53 -20.52
C TYR A 24 12.28 -44.79 -19.80
N SER A 25 11.32 -44.65 -18.89
CA SER A 25 10.64 -45.79 -18.26
C SER A 25 9.71 -46.54 -19.21
N GLY A 26 9.36 -45.93 -20.36
CA GLY A 26 8.45 -46.53 -21.34
C GLY A 26 6.99 -46.56 -20.88
N ASN A 27 6.64 -45.76 -19.87
CA ASN A 27 5.28 -45.67 -19.35
C ASN A 27 4.32 -45.14 -20.43
N ILE A 28 3.20 -45.83 -20.64
CA ILE A 28 2.19 -45.42 -21.63
C ILE A 28 1.22 -44.41 -21.04
N ASP A 29 0.76 -44.61 -19.80
CA ASP A 29 -0.11 -43.67 -19.08
C ASP A 29 0.70 -42.83 -18.09
N CYS A 30 0.47 -41.52 -18.10
CA CYS A 30 1.06 -40.62 -17.10
C CYS A 30 0.63 -40.98 -15.67
N LYS A 31 -0.52 -41.64 -15.46
CA LYS A 31 -0.94 -42.10 -14.13
C LYS A 31 0.03 -43.10 -13.52
N ASP A 32 0.62 -43.97 -14.32
CA ASP A 32 1.57 -44.97 -13.82
C ASP A 32 2.86 -44.27 -13.41
N THR A 33 3.33 -43.29 -14.19
CA THR A 33 4.42 -42.41 -13.78
C THR A 33 4.12 -41.63 -12.49
N LEU A 34 2.91 -41.09 -12.34
CA LEU A 34 2.52 -40.39 -11.10
C LEU A 34 2.50 -41.32 -9.88
N GLU A 35 2.03 -42.56 -10.05
CA GLU A 35 2.09 -43.57 -8.99
C GLU A 35 3.52 -43.93 -8.62
N GLU A 36 4.40 -44.11 -9.61
CA GLU A 36 5.81 -44.41 -9.39
C GLU A 36 6.54 -43.28 -8.66
N VAL A 37 6.39 -42.03 -9.11
CA VAL A 37 7.19 -40.91 -8.60
C VAL A 37 6.59 -40.23 -7.38
N PHE A 38 5.27 -40.22 -7.22
CA PHE A 38 4.59 -39.56 -6.09
C PHE A 38 3.81 -40.51 -5.18
N GLN A 39 3.72 -41.80 -5.52
CA GLN A 39 2.82 -42.75 -4.84
C GLN A 39 1.36 -42.29 -4.86
N ASN A 40 0.99 -41.50 -5.86
CA ASN A 40 -0.33 -40.89 -5.96
C ASN A 40 -0.70 -40.57 -7.42
N ARG A 41 -1.73 -41.26 -7.93
CA ARG A 41 -2.25 -41.12 -9.32
C ARG A 41 -3.01 -39.81 -9.59
N SER A 42 -3.25 -38.98 -8.58
CA SER A 42 -4.07 -37.74 -8.68
C SER A 42 -3.26 -36.45 -8.66
N VAL A 43 -1.93 -36.53 -8.56
CA VAL A 43 -1.06 -35.35 -8.58
C VAL A 43 -1.17 -34.64 -9.92
N ILE A 44 -1.30 -33.32 -9.89
CA ILE A 44 -1.34 -32.49 -11.10
C ILE A 44 0.07 -31.95 -11.35
N PRO A 45 0.72 -32.32 -12.47
CA PRO A 45 2.02 -31.78 -12.85
C PRO A 45 2.02 -30.26 -12.94
N SER A 46 3.10 -29.66 -12.47
CA SER A 46 3.27 -28.21 -12.48
C SER A 46 4.64 -27.84 -12.99
N VAL A 47 4.70 -26.94 -13.98
CA VAL A 47 5.96 -26.55 -14.61
C VAL A 47 6.82 -25.70 -13.68
N GLU A 48 6.21 -24.79 -12.91
CA GLU A 48 6.97 -23.79 -12.14
C GLU A 48 7.60 -24.40 -10.88
N ILE A 49 6.80 -25.07 -10.04
CA ILE A 49 7.26 -25.65 -8.77
C ILE A 49 6.71 -27.08 -8.60
N GLY A 50 5.41 -27.25 -8.41
CA GLY A 50 4.81 -28.57 -8.11
C GLY A 50 4.68 -28.82 -6.61
N SER A 51 4.33 -30.06 -6.25
CA SER A 51 4.07 -30.50 -4.87
C SER A 51 4.45 -31.97 -4.70
N HIS A 52 4.24 -32.55 -3.51
CA HIS A 52 4.59 -33.92 -3.13
C HIS A 52 6.10 -34.24 -3.24
N PHE A 53 6.94 -33.24 -2.96
CA PHE A 53 8.39 -33.36 -3.08
C PHE A 53 9.03 -34.32 -2.06
N ASP A 54 8.39 -34.57 -0.91
CA ASP A 54 8.89 -35.59 0.02
C ASP A 54 8.75 -36.99 -0.58
N ALA A 55 7.60 -37.28 -1.22
CA ALA A 55 7.39 -38.55 -1.94
C ALA A 55 8.38 -38.69 -3.10
N LEU A 56 8.54 -37.64 -3.93
CA LEU A 56 9.48 -37.64 -5.05
C LEU A 56 10.93 -37.84 -4.58
N ALA A 57 11.38 -37.07 -3.59
CA ALA A 57 12.73 -37.19 -3.05
C ALA A 57 12.98 -38.60 -2.49
N HIS A 58 12.01 -39.18 -1.78
CA HIS A 58 12.10 -40.55 -1.30
C HIS A 58 12.21 -41.57 -2.43
N GLN A 59 11.53 -41.35 -3.56
CA GLN A 59 11.64 -42.23 -4.72
C GLN A 59 12.98 -42.11 -5.45
N MET A 60 13.53 -40.91 -5.53
CA MET A 60 14.84 -40.63 -6.14
C MET A 60 16.02 -41.13 -5.28
N GLY A 61 15.85 -41.23 -3.96
CA GLY A 61 16.85 -41.76 -3.03
C GLY A 61 17.40 -40.73 -2.04
N SER A 62 18.23 -41.19 -1.11
CA SER A 62 18.66 -40.41 0.08
C SER A 62 19.53 -39.18 -0.24
N ALA A 63 20.03 -39.03 -1.46
CA ALA A 63 20.78 -37.86 -1.89
C ALA A 63 19.88 -36.62 -2.12
N TYR A 64 18.58 -36.81 -2.24
CA TYR A 64 17.62 -35.75 -2.53
C TYR A 64 16.71 -35.46 -1.32
N SER A 65 16.27 -34.21 -1.23
CA SER A 65 15.29 -33.76 -0.25
C SER A 65 14.30 -32.81 -0.91
N ALA A 66 13.12 -32.62 -0.31
CA ALA A 66 12.16 -31.65 -0.83
C ALA A 66 12.74 -30.23 -0.89
N GLU A 67 13.59 -29.86 0.07
CA GLU A 67 14.24 -28.55 0.09
C GLU A 67 15.29 -28.42 -1.02
N TYR A 68 16.06 -29.48 -1.29
CA TYR A 68 16.98 -29.53 -2.43
C TYR A 68 16.22 -29.36 -3.75
N LEU A 69 15.15 -30.12 -3.98
CA LEU A 69 14.34 -30.04 -5.19
C LEU A 69 13.72 -28.65 -5.36
N LEU A 70 13.17 -28.09 -4.28
CA LEU A 70 12.60 -26.74 -4.27
C LEU A 70 13.64 -25.68 -4.67
N VAL A 71 14.83 -25.70 -4.09
CA VAL A 71 15.85 -24.66 -4.31
C VAL A 71 16.61 -24.86 -5.62
N LYS A 72 16.90 -26.10 -6.02
CA LYS A 72 17.78 -26.41 -7.15
C LYS A 72 17.04 -26.78 -8.44
N HIS A 73 15.78 -27.16 -8.37
CA HIS A 73 15.03 -27.68 -9.51
C HIS A 73 13.64 -27.02 -9.71
N THR A 74 13.40 -25.85 -9.10
CA THR A 74 12.19 -25.04 -9.36
C THR A 74 12.49 -23.56 -9.53
N VAL A 75 11.49 -22.77 -9.93
CA VAL A 75 11.60 -21.30 -9.99
C VAL A 75 11.49 -20.61 -8.63
N TYR A 76 11.30 -21.34 -7.53
CA TYR A 76 11.20 -20.79 -6.17
C TYR A 76 12.29 -19.77 -5.79
N PRO A 77 13.59 -19.96 -6.13
CA PRO A 77 14.63 -18.99 -5.77
C PRO A 77 14.39 -17.59 -6.33
N TYR A 78 13.71 -17.47 -7.47
CA TYR A 78 13.32 -16.18 -8.04
C TYR A 78 12.31 -15.42 -7.16
N TYR A 79 11.47 -16.14 -6.42
CA TYR A 79 10.44 -15.56 -5.54
C TYR A 79 10.93 -15.38 -4.10
N ALA A 80 11.71 -16.34 -3.60
CA ALA A 80 11.96 -16.52 -2.18
C ALA A 80 12.51 -15.27 -1.46
N PRO A 81 13.50 -14.52 -1.99
CA PRO A 81 14.04 -13.31 -1.33
C PRO A 81 13.02 -12.17 -1.10
N PHE A 82 11.86 -12.26 -1.76
CA PHE A 82 10.78 -11.27 -1.69
C PHE A 82 9.56 -11.78 -0.92
N LEU A 83 9.67 -12.95 -0.29
CA LEU A 83 8.68 -13.52 0.62
C LEU A 83 9.11 -13.31 2.07
N SER A 84 8.14 -13.19 2.98
CA SER A 84 8.42 -13.13 4.41
C SER A 84 8.98 -14.47 4.90
N GLU A 85 9.79 -14.45 5.97
CA GLU A 85 10.35 -15.69 6.55
C GLU A 85 9.24 -16.71 6.90
N LYS A 86 8.11 -16.22 7.41
CA LYS A 86 6.92 -17.05 7.66
C LYS A 86 6.41 -17.74 6.37
N ARG A 87 6.24 -17.00 5.28
CA ARG A 87 5.74 -17.56 4.02
C ARG A 87 6.74 -18.52 3.38
N GLN A 88 8.04 -18.26 3.50
CA GLN A 88 9.07 -19.19 3.02
C GLN A 88 8.92 -20.56 3.72
N GLY A 89 8.75 -20.56 5.04
CA GLY A 89 8.51 -21.79 5.81
C GLY A 89 7.20 -22.49 5.45
N GLU A 90 6.11 -21.73 5.26
CA GLU A 90 4.82 -22.30 4.80
C GLU A 90 4.94 -22.95 3.41
N ILE A 91 5.63 -22.32 2.47
CA ILE A 91 5.85 -22.87 1.13
C ILE A 91 6.67 -24.16 1.17
N LEU A 92 7.69 -24.22 2.03
CA LEU A 92 8.45 -25.46 2.19
C LEU A 92 7.56 -26.60 2.69
N GLN A 93 6.58 -26.33 3.56
CA GLN A 93 5.61 -27.36 3.97
C GLN A 93 4.64 -27.71 2.84
N ASP A 94 4.20 -26.73 2.06
CA ASP A 94 3.27 -26.97 0.95
C ASP A 94 3.83 -27.90 -0.10
N VAL A 95 5.10 -27.71 -0.47
CA VAL A 95 5.71 -28.51 -1.53
C VAL A 95 5.99 -29.93 -1.10
N LYS A 96 6.11 -30.18 0.21
CA LYS A 96 6.27 -31.53 0.77
C LYS A 96 4.99 -32.37 0.60
N ASP A 97 3.83 -31.74 0.72
CA ASP A 97 2.51 -32.39 0.69
C ASP A 97 1.70 -31.96 -0.56
N ASP A 98 0.37 -31.81 -0.46
CA ASP A 98 -0.53 -31.62 -1.59
C ASP A 98 -0.44 -30.25 -2.32
N GLY A 99 0.33 -29.31 -1.79
CA GLY A 99 0.51 -27.98 -2.38
C GLY A 99 -0.69 -27.04 -2.26
N LYS A 100 -1.69 -27.33 -1.40
CA LYS A 100 -2.88 -26.49 -1.22
C LYS A 100 -2.53 -25.09 -0.74
N GLY A 101 -2.54 -24.13 -1.67
CA GLY A 101 -2.30 -22.71 -1.40
C GLY A 101 -0.89 -22.22 -1.77
N LEU A 102 -0.04 -23.10 -2.32
CA LEU A 102 1.32 -22.82 -2.77
C LEU A 102 1.38 -21.56 -3.67
N TYR A 103 0.64 -21.56 -4.78
CA TYR A 103 0.61 -20.46 -5.74
C TYR A 103 0.01 -19.16 -5.18
N THR A 104 -0.87 -19.27 -4.17
CA THR A 104 -1.39 -18.12 -3.44
C THR A 104 -0.31 -17.50 -2.55
N ARG A 105 0.43 -18.34 -1.80
CA ARG A 105 1.51 -17.91 -0.89
C ARG A 105 2.73 -17.36 -1.62
N LEU A 106 3.07 -17.94 -2.78
CA LEU A 106 4.06 -17.39 -3.73
C LEU A 106 3.62 -16.04 -4.32
N GLY A 107 2.35 -15.68 -4.19
CA GLY A 107 1.80 -14.44 -4.74
C GLY A 107 1.65 -14.45 -6.25
N ILE A 108 1.79 -15.62 -6.90
CA ILE A 108 1.58 -15.80 -8.34
C ILE A 108 0.13 -15.55 -8.73
N ILE A 109 -0.85 -15.82 -7.87
CA ILE A 109 -2.27 -15.54 -8.17
C ILE A 109 -2.58 -14.05 -8.05
N ALA A 110 -2.29 -13.45 -6.90
CA ALA A 110 -2.67 -12.07 -6.57
C ALA A 110 -1.79 -10.99 -7.23
N GLY A 111 -0.56 -11.34 -7.64
CA GLY A 111 0.42 -10.43 -8.24
C GLY A 111 0.78 -10.75 -9.68
N SER A 112 -0.03 -11.57 -10.35
CA SER A 112 0.34 -12.16 -11.62
C SER A 112 0.55 -11.12 -12.71
N ILE A 113 1.78 -11.06 -13.21
CA ILE A 113 2.14 -10.27 -14.39
C ILE A 113 2.91 -11.16 -15.35
N CYS A 114 2.82 -10.87 -16.64
CA CYS A 114 3.58 -11.56 -17.68
C CYS A 114 3.42 -13.09 -17.62
N ARG A 115 2.21 -13.59 -17.30
CA ARG A 115 1.93 -15.05 -17.26
C ARG A 115 2.23 -15.64 -18.62
N ARG A 116 3.20 -16.55 -18.68
CA ARG A 116 3.55 -17.31 -19.88
C ARG A 116 2.74 -18.61 -19.90
N LYS A 117 2.12 -18.90 -21.06
CA LYS A 117 1.46 -20.19 -21.31
C LYS A 117 2.35 -21.01 -22.23
N GLY A 118 2.59 -22.27 -21.85
CA GLY A 118 3.45 -23.20 -22.58
C GLY A 118 4.88 -23.23 -22.04
N LEU A 119 5.70 -24.07 -22.67
CA LEU A 119 7.10 -24.24 -22.36
C LEU A 119 7.96 -23.36 -23.28
N TYR A 120 9.07 -22.85 -22.76
CA TYR A 120 9.95 -21.97 -23.50
C TYR A 120 11.40 -22.44 -23.47
N TYR A 121 12.15 -22.12 -24.53
CA TYR A 121 13.55 -22.50 -24.68
C TYR A 121 14.35 -21.41 -25.41
N CYS A 122 15.65 -21.42 -25.19
CA CYS A 122 16.61 -20.69 -26.02
C CYS A 122 17.17 -21.64 -27.09
N PRO A 123 17.22 -21.26 -28.38
CA PRO A 123 17.81 -22.08 -29.44
C PRO A 123 19.28 -22.45 -29.17
N CYS A 124 20.06 -21.54 -28.60
CA CYS A 124 21.47 -21.76 -28.28
C CYS A 124 21.63 -22.71 -27.10
N CYS A 125 20.84 -22.54 -26.02
CA CYS A 125 20.88 -23.50 -24.90
C CYS A 125 20.49 -24.89 -25.37
N ALA A 126 19.39 -25.03 -26.14
CA ALA A 126 18.95 -26.31 -26.66
C ALA A 126 20.00 -27.00 -27.56
N LYS A 127 20.72 -26.24 -28.39
CA LYS A 127 21.87 -26.77 -29.16
C LYS A 127 22.98 -27.29 -28.26
N ASN A 128 23.41 -26.48 -27.29
CA ASN A 128 24.46 -26.88 -26.35
C ASN A 128 24.05 -28.12 -25.52
N ASP A 129 22.77 -28.22 -25.16
CA ASP A 129 22.22 -29.37 -24.42
C ASP A 129 22.27 -30.64 -25.28
N ILE A 130 21.89 -30.55 -26.56
CA ILE A 130 21.96 -31.68 -27.49
C ILE A 130 23.42 -32.13 -27.69
N GLU A 131 24.34 -31.19 -27.88
CA GLU A 131 25.76 -31.49 -28.06
C GLU A 131 26.38 -32.14 -26.81
N LYS A 132 25.98 -31.70 -25.61
CA LYS A 132 26.57 -32.13 -24.35
C LYS A 132 25.92 -33.38 -23.74
N TYR A 133 24.60 -33.48 -23.82
CA TYR A 133 23.80 -34.49 -23.13
C TYR A 133 22.99 -35.38 -24.10
N GLY A 134 23.01 -35.09 -25.40
CA GLY A 134 22.26 -35.85 -26.41
C GLY A 134 20.76 -35.50 -26.50
N GLU A 135 20.24 -34.67 -25.60
CA GLU A 135 18.85 -34.21 -25.60
C GLU A 135 18.71 -32.80 -25.02
N PRO A 136 17.75 -31.99 -25.50
CA PRO A 136 17.40 -30.73 -24.87
C PRO A 136 16.51 -30.96 -23.64
N TYR A 137 16.61 -30.09 -22.64
CA TYR A 137 15.77 -30.14 -21.44
C TYR A 137 15.19 -28.77 -21.07
N ILE A 138 14.24 -28.76 -20.13
CA ILE A 138 13.52 -27.55 -19.76
C ILE A 138 14.28 -26.84 -18.63
N HIS A 139 14.99 -25.76 -19.00
CA HIS A 139 15.71 -24.90 -18.05
C HIS A 139 14.75 -24.05 -17.20
N ARG A 140 15.11 -23.86 -15.93
CA ARG A 140 14.37 -23.03 -14.97
C ARG A 140 14.35 -21.57 -15.38
N GLU A 141 15.50 -21.04 -15.81
CA GLU A 141 15.66 -19.64 -16.19
C GLU A 141 14.74 -19.19 -17.33
N HIS A 142 14.38 -20.11 -18.24
CA HIS A 142 13.47 -19.83 -19.36
C HIS A 142 11.99 -19.71 -18.95
N HIS A 143 11.66 -20.04 -17.70
CA HIS A 143 10.30 -20.06 -17.17
C HIS A 143 10.03 -18.96 -16.15
N LEU A 144 10.98 -18.05 -15.92
CA LEU A 144 10.80 -16.92 -15.01
C LEU A 144 9.78 -15.92 -15.55
N GLN A 145 8.76 -15.60 -14.75
CA GLN A 145 7.72 -14.65 -15.14
C GLN A 145 8.30 -13.26 -15.40
N GLY A 146 8.00 -12.71 -16.58
CA GLY A 146 8.49 -11.41 -17.03
C GLY A 146 9.87 -11.41 -17.68
N ILE A 147 10.51 -12.57 -17.83
CA ILE A 147 11.81 -12.69 -18.49
C ILE A 147 11.58 -13.29 -19.88
N ASP A 148 11.95 -12.53 -20.91
CA ASP A 148 11.70 -12.89 -22.31
C ASP A 148 12.96 -13.22 -23.10
N LEU A 149 14.12 -13.14 -22.46
CA LEU A 149 15.43 -13.29 -23.05
C LEU A 149 16.22 -14.34 -22.27
N CYS A 150 17.06 -15.08 -22.98
CA CYS A 150 18.06 -15.93 -22.35
C CYS A 150 19.15 -15.04 -21.73
N PRO A 151 19.50 -15.24 -20.43
CA PRO A 151 20.54 -14.46 -19.76
C PRO A 151 21.94 -14.70 -20.34
N HIS A 152 22.18 -15.89 -20.90
CA HIS A 152 23.48 -16.30 -21.46
C HIS A 152 23.70 -15.80 -22.88
N HIS A 153 22.69 -15.97 -23.73
CA HIS A 153 22.81 -15.74 -25.18
C HIS A 153 22.13 -14.46 -25.66
N GLY A 154 21.29 -13.82 -24.84
CA GLY A 154 20.57 -12.60 -25.21
C GLY A 154 19.50 -12.75 -26.28
N ASN A 155 19.18 -13.98 -26.70
CA ASN A 155 18.13 -14.28 -27.68
C ASN A 155 16.75 -14.31 -27.03
N HIS A 156 15.71 -13.97 -27.79
CA HIS A 156 14.33 -14.16 -27.32
C HIS A 156 14.01 -15.63 -27.11
N LEU A 157 13.34 -15.91 -25.99
CA LEU A 157 12.88 -17.25 -25.65
C LEU A 157 11.73 -17.66 -26.57
N ARG A 158 11.89 -18.80 -27.24
CA ARG A 158 10.90 -19.37 -28.15
C ARG A 158 9.95 -20.26 -27.41
N LYS A 159 8.68 -20.22 -27.82
CA LYS A 159 7.67 -21.13 -27.30
C LYS A 159 7.82 -22.48 -28.00
N TYR A 160 7.85 -23.56 -27.22
CA TYR A 160 7.80 -24.93 -27.75
C TYR A 160 6.42 -25.18 -28.40
N PRO A 161 6.36 -25.79 -29.60
CA PRO A 161 5.12 -25.83 -30.39
C PRO A 161 4.03 -26.76 -29.81
N VAL A 162 4.37 -27.61 -28.84
CA VAL A 162 3.40 -28.47 -28.16
C VAL A 162 2.60 -27.66 -27.14
N VAL A 163 1.27 -27.68 -27.27
CA VAL A 163 0.35 -26.98 -26.37
C VAL A 163 0.05 -27.86 -25.15
N LEU A 164 0.45 -27.39 -23.96
CA LEU A 164 0.06 -28.03 -22.70
C LEU A 164 -1.47 -28.05 -22.54
N ASN A 165 -2.03 -29.15 -22.02
CA ASN A 165 -3.44 -29.29 -21.64
C ASN A 165 -4.48 -29.35 -22.78
N THR A 166 -4.11 -29.72 -24.00
CA THR A 166 -5.12 -29.93 -25.07
C THR A 166 -5.92 -31.24 -24.93
N ARG A 167 -5.40 -32.24 -24.19
CA ARG A 167 -6.06 -33.56 -24.04
C ARG A 167 -6.11 -34.07 -22.59
N SER A 168 -5.06 -33.85 -21.80
CA SER A 168 -4.97 -34.33 -20.41
C SER A 168 -4.34 -33.28 -19.50
N ARG A 169 -4.78 -33.23 -18.24
CA ARG A 169 -4.23 -32.35 -17.18
C ARG A 169 -3.01 -32.95 -16.47
N ILE A 170 -2.70 -34.21 -16.74
CA ILE A 170 -1.59 -34.94 -16.12
C ILE A 170 -0.45 -35.23 -17.10
N GLU A 171 -0.47 -34.59 -18.28
CA GLU A 171 0.51 -34.81 -19.33
C GLU A 171 1.88 -34.20 -19.01
N PHE A 172 2.93 -34.99 -19.19
CA PHE A 172 4.32 -34.56 -19.14
C PHE A 172 4.87 -34.35 -20.55
N VAL A 173 5.31 -33.13 -20.86
CA VAL A 173 5.89 -32.79 -22.16
C VAL A 173 7.40 -32.71 -22.06
N ARG A 174 8.08 -33.64 -22.73
CA ARG A 174 9.52 -33.60 -22.95
C ARG A 174 9.85 -32.76 -24.20
N PHE A 175 11.01 -32.13 -24.20
CA PHE A 175 11.54 -31.44 -25.37
C PHE A 175 12.13 -32.43 -26.37
N GLU A 176 11.80 -32.24 -27.65
CA GLU A 176 12.31 -33.05 -28.75
C GLU A 176 12.95 -32.12 -29.79
N SER A 177 14.21 -32.39 -30.13
CA SER A 177 15.02 -31.53 -31.01
C SER A 177 14.40 -31.34 -32.39
N ASN A 178 13.75 -32.38 -32.94
CA ASN A 178 13.06 -32.34 -34.23
C ASN A 178 11.81 -31.42 -34.25
N LYS A 179 11.28 -31.04 -33.08
CA LYS A 179 10.16 -30.10 -32.93
C LYS A 179 10.62 -28.69 -32.56
N MET A 180 11.93 -28.47 -32.44
CA MET A 180 12.49 -27.18 -32.05
C MET A 180 13.06 -26.45 -33.26
N ASP A 181 12.85 -25.13 -33.28
CA ASP A 181 13.59 -24.24 -34.15
C ASP A 181 14.89 -23.85 -33.43
N LEU A 182 16.00 -24.40 -33.90
CA LEU A 182 17.33 -24.19 -33.34
C LEU A 182 18.12 -23.07 -34.05
N HIS A 183 17.53 -22.37 -35.02
CA HIS A 183 18.22 -21.28 -35.73
C HIS A 183 18.39 -20.06 -34.80
N SER A 184 19.62 -19.61 -34.57
CA SER A 184 19.89 -18.38 -33.85
C SER A 184 19.97 -17.22 -34.85
N ILE A 185 18.98 -16.35 -34.87
CA ILE A 185 19.10 -15.04 -35.51
C ILE A 185 19.53 -14.09 -34.41
N GLY A 186 20.55 -13.26 -34.67
CA GLY A 186 20.93 -12.20 -33.75
C GLY A 186 19.74 -11.26 -33.58
N ASP A 187 18.99 -11.44 -32.50
CA ASP A 187 17.89 -10.54 -32.15
C ASP A 187 18.48 -9.22 -31.68
N ASN A 188 17.93 -8.11 -32.19
CA ASN A 188 18.32 -6.78 -31.75
C ASN A 188 17.70 -6.55 -30.35
N CYS A 189 18.41 -7.01 -29.32
CA CYS A 189 17.95 -6.98 -27.94
C CYS A 189 18.22 -5.61 -27.31
N GLU A 190 17.21 -5.01 -26.66
CA GLU A 190 17.40 -3.84 -25.81
C GLU A 190 18.30 -4.20 -24.61
N GLU A 191 19.42 -3.51 -24.44
CA GLU A 191 20.44 -3.78 -23.40
C GLU A 191 19.83 -3.87 -21.99
N GLN A 192 18.84 -3.03 -21.69
CA GLN A 192 18.13 -3.04 -20.41
C GLN A 192 17.38 -4.34 -20.14
N GLN A 193 16.79 -4.95 -21.18
CA GLN A 193 16.07 -6.22 -21.03
C GLN A 193 17.05 -7.36 -20.74
N LEU A 194 18.21 -7.36 -21.40
CA LEU A 194 19.27 -8.32 -21.14
C LEU A 194 19.83 -8.18 -19.72
N ARG A 195 20.01 -6.94 -19.21
CA ARG A 195 20.39 -6.71 -17.81
C ARG A 195 19.39 -7.31 -16.84
N ILE A 196 18.09 -7.07 -17.04
CA ILE A 196 17.02 -7.65 -16.20
C ILE A 196 17.05 -9.18 -16.25
N ALA A 197 17.24 -9.79 -17.42
CA ALA A 197 17.35 -11.24 -17.56
C ALA A 197 18.55 -11.81 -16.79
N LYS A 198 19.72 -11.16 -16.89
CA LYS A 198 20.93 -11.55 -16.14
C LYS A 198 20.73 -11.43 -14.63
N MET A 199 20.10 -10.34 -14.16
CA MET A 199 19.77 -10.18 -12.74
C MET A 199 18.79 -11.26 -12.25
N ALA A 200 17.80 -11.64 -13.06
CA ALA A 200 16.86 -12.71 -12.74
C ALA A 200 17.56 -14.07 -12.62
N TYR A 201 18.51 -14.36 -13.51
CA TYR A 201 19.31 -15.57 -13.45
C TYR A 201 20.22 -15.60 -12.22
N GLN A 202 20.93 -14.50 -11.93
CA GLN A 202 21.75 -14.38 -10.72
C GLN A 202 20.91 -14.65 -9.47
N LEU A 203 19.71 -14.08 -9.39
CA LEU A 203 18.77 -14.32 -8.29
C LEU A 203 18.37 -15.80 -8.20
N LEU A 204 18.15 -16.46 -9.35
CA LEU A 204 17.74 -17.86 -9.41
C LEU A 204 18.83 -18.83 -8.88
N ILE A 205 20.11 -18.50 -9.10
CA ILE A 205 21.24 -19.34 -8.68
C ILE A 205 21.79 -18.97 -7.29
N SER A 206 21.38 -17.83 -6.72
CA SER A 206 21.85 -17.34 -5.43
C SER A 206 21.39 -18.22 -4.26
N GLU A 207 22.17 -18.26 -3.18
CA GLU A 207 21.78 -18.94 -1.94
C GLU A 207 20.67 -18.15 -1.21
N ILE A 208 19.43 -18.66 -1.34
CA ILE A 208 18.20 -18.04 -0.83
C ILE A 208 18.22 -17.82 0.70
N ALA A 209 18.89 -18.71 1.44
CA ALA A 209 18.78 -18.86 2.89
C ALA A 209 19.12 -17.57 3.69
N LEU A 210 19.75 -16.58 3.05
CA LEU A 210 20.18 -15.34 3.69
C LEU A 210 19.19 -14.17 3.54
N SER A 211 18.11 -14.31 2.77
CA SER A 211 17.24 -13.19 2.42
C SER A 211 15.75 -13.42 2.67
N SER A 212 15.06 -12.33 2.95
CA SER A 212 13.61 -12.29 3.15
C SER A 212 13.06 -10.94 2.73
N ARG A 213 11.74 -10.83 2.57
CA ARG A 213 11.06 -9.57 2.25
C ARG A 213 11.42 -8.46 3.21
N GLU A 214 11.55 -8.77 4.50
CA GLU A 214 11.92 -7.84 5.56
C GLU A 214 13.34 -7.31 5.40
N LYS A 215 14.30 -8.22 5.21
CA LYS A 215 15.71 -7.88 4.99
C LYS A 215 15.87 -7.03 3.73
N THR A 216 15.25 -7.45 2.63
CA THR A 216 15.23 -6.74 1.34
C THR A 216 14.61 -5.34 1.48
N SER A 217 13.47 -5.22 2.16
CA SER A 217 12.80 -3.92 2.38
C SER A 217 13.69 -2.93 3.12
N SER A 218 14.35 -3.39 4.18
CA SER A 218 15.27 -2.57 4.98
C SER A 218 16.46 -2.08 4.15
N ARG A 219 17.03 -2.94 3.31
CA ARG A 219 18.15 -2.58 2.40
C ARG A 219 17.74 -1.59 1.32
N TYR A 220 16.57 -1.79 0.69
CA TYR A 220 15.99 -0.79 -0.23
C TYR A 220 15.81 0.57 0.44
N ARG A 221 15.35 0.56 1.68
CA ARG A 221 15.13 1.78 2.44
C ARG A 221 16.44 2.52 2.75
N ALA A 222 17.52 1.79 3.00
CA ALA A 222 18.86 2.37 3.17
C ALA A 222 19.33 3.06 1.88
N LEU A 223 19.21 2.39 0.73
CA LEU A 223 19.53 2.94 -0.58
C LEU A 223 18.68 4.18 -0.92
N LEU A 224 17.38 4.14 -0.62
CA LEU A 224 16.49 5.29 -0.78
C LEU A 224 16.91 6.47 0.09
N ARG A 225 17.43 6.24 1.30
CA ARG A 225 17.92 7.32 2.16
C ARG A 225 19.18 7.95 1.60
N GLU A 226 20.14 7.14 1.14
CA GLU A 226 21.38 7.63 0.52
C GLU A 226 21.10 8.50 -0.71
N ARG A 227 20.02 8.20 -1.43
CA ARG A 227 19.55 8.96 -2.59
C ARG A 227 18.54 10.06 -2.28
N ASN A 228 18.39 10.46 -1.02
CA ASN A 228 17.48 11.53 -0.57
C ASN A 228 15.97 11.29 -0.82
N TYR A 229 15.54 10.08 -1.17
CA TYR A 229 14.13 9.71 -1.30
C TYR A 229 13.43 9.46 0.04
N ILE A 230 14.14 9.52 1.17
CA ILE A 230 13.54 9.44 2.51
C ILE A 230 13.52 10.83 3.15
N THR A 231 12.33 11.27 3.54
CA THR A 231 12.15 12.48 4.35
C THR A 231 12.70 12.28 5.76
N SER A 232 13.00 13.38 6.43
CA SER A 232 13.35 13.40 7.86
C SER A 232 12.33 12.71 8.77
N ALA A 233 11.04 12.71 8.39
CA ALA A 233 9.98 11.99 9.12
C ALA A 233 10.01 10.47 8.88
N ASN A 234 11.09 9.95 8.27
CA ASN A 234 11.24 8.57 7.85
C ASN A 234 10.09 8.11 6.92
N ARG A 235 9.70 8.95 5.96
CA ARG A 235 8.71 8.63 4.92
C ARG A 235 9.33 8.73 3.53
N VAL A 236 8.97 7.82 2.63
CA VAL A 236 9.41 7.83 1.23
C VAL A 236 8.74 8.99 0.49
N ARG A 237 9.54 9.78 -0.24
CA ARG A 237 9.12 10.85 -1.15
C ARG A 237 8.57 10.22 -2.43
N GLN A 238 7.32 9.79 -2.39
CA GLN A 238 6.72 9.00 -3.48
C GLN A 238 6.63 9.76 -4.81
N THR A 239 6.30 11.05 -4.78
CA THR A 239 6.21 11.86 -6.01
C THR A 239 7.57 11.93 -6.70
N ASP A 240 8.63 12.28 -5.96
CA ASP A 240 9.99 12.35 -6.50
C ASP A 240 10.44 10.97 -7.04
N LEU A 241 10.21 9.91 -6.27
CA LEU A 241 10.54 8.54 -6.67
C LEU A 241 9.78 8.10 -7.93
N TYR A 242 8.49 8.42 -8.03
CA TYR A 242 7.68 8.12 -9.20
C TYR A 242 8.16 8.86 -10.46
N GLN A 243 8.49 10.14 -10.32
CA GLN A 243 8.98 10.95 -11.45
C GLN A 243 10.32 10.42 -11.95
N ASP A 244 11.27 10.17 -11.05
CA ASP A 244 12.60 9.67 -11.43
C ASP A 244 12.54 8.26 -11.99
N PHE A 245 11.68 7.39 -11.45
CA PHE A 245 11.50 6.06 -12.00
C PHE A 245 10.96 6.09 -13.44
N ASN A 246 10.00 6.97 -13.74
CA ASN A 246 9.47 7.16 -15.11
C ASN A 246 10.46 7.86 -16.06
N ARG A 247 11.51 8.51 -15.55
CA ARG A 247 12.61 9.03 -16.39
C ARG A 247 13.53 7.90 -16.86
N VAL A 248 13.75 6.88 -16.03
CA VAL A 248 14.57 5.71 -16.36
C VAL A 248 13.80 4.71 -17.22
N TYR A 249 12.52 4.46 -16.87
CA TYR A 249 11.69 3.47 -17.55
C TYR A 249 10.60 4.12 -18.40
N SER A 250 10.69 3.92 -19.71
CA SER A 250 9.64 4.36 -20.64
C SER A 250 8.30 3.66 -20.37
N GLN A 251 7.20 4.35 -20.68
CA GLN A 251 5.86 3.76 -20.60
C GLN A 251 5.69 2.53 -21.51
N LYS A 252 6.41 2.48 -22.65
CA LYS A 252 6.43 1.32 -23.55
C LYS A 252 7.01 0.09 -22.83
N THR A 253 8.15 0.26 -22.16
CA THR A 253 8.82 -0.79 -21.39
C THR A 253 7.97 -1.26 -20.20
N LEU A 254 7.40 -0.32 -19.43
CA LEU A 254 6.53 -0.66 -18.29
C LEU A 254 5.23 -1.35 -18.73
N LYS A 255 4.67 -0.98 -19.88
CA LYS A 255 3.50 -1.67 -20.46
C LYS A 255 3.84 -3.11 -20.84
N LYS A 256 5.01 -3.35 -21.46
CA LYS A 256 5.49 -4.71 -21.79
C LYS A 256 5.54 -5.60 -20.54
N TYR A 257 6.08 -5.07 -19.44
CA TYR A 257 6.19 -5.79 -18.17
C TYR A 257 4.94 -5.71 -17.27
N GLN A 258 3.79 -5.26 -17.79
CA GLN A 258 2.54 -5.08 -17.04
C GLN A 258 2.74 -4.37 -15.68
N SER A 259 3.61 -3.36 -15.70
CA SER A 259 4.12 -2.65 -14.52
C SER A 259 4.02 -1.13 -14.68
N ILE A 260 3.02 -0.67 -15.46
CA ILE A 260 2.66 0.75 -15.57
C ILE A 260 2.41 1.33 -14.17
N LEU A 261 2.94 2.52 -13.93
CA LEU A 261 2.75 3.25 -12.70
C LEU A 261 1.65 4.30 -12.89
N ILE A 262 0.72 4.37 -11.94
CA ILE A 262 -0.32 5.41 -11.87
C ILE A 262 -0.11 6.14 -10.54
N GLU A 263 0.25 7.42 -10.58
CA GLU A 263 0.60 8.18 -9.37
C GLU A 263 -0.57 8.29 -8.37
N SER A 264 -1.80 8.42 -8.86
CA SER A 264 -3.00 8.53 -8.02
C SER A 264 -3.42 7.22 -7.36
N ASP A 265 -2.91 6.07 -7.82
CA ASP A 265 -3.25 4.77 -7.25
C ASP A 265 -2.40 4.51 -6.00
N GLU A 266 -3.04 4.37 -4.83
CA GLU A 266 -2.37 4.02 -3.58
C GLU A 266 -1.88 2.57 -3.55
N TYR A 267 -2.39 1.72 -4.43
CA TYR A 267 -1.99 0.32 -4.58
C TYR A 267 -1.00 0.08 -5.72
N SER A 268 -0.50 1.15 -6.34
CA SER A 268 0.59 1.09 -7.30
C SER A 268 1.78 0.32 -6.72
N TRP A 269 2.35 -0.59 -7.50
CA TRP A 269 3.32 -1.57 -7.00
C TRP A 269 4.57 -0.92 -6.41
N LEU A 270 4.99 0.25 -6.91
CA LEU A 270 6.15 0.98 -6.40
C LEU A 270 5.89 1.53 -4.98
N LYS A 271 4.66 1.99 -4.72
CA LYS A 271 4.23 2.40 -3.37
C LYS A 271 4.15 1.19 -2.44
N VAL A 272 3.58 0.08 -2.91
CA VAL A 272 3.49 -1.17 -2.14
C VAL A 272 4.89 -1.67 -1.77
N LEU A 273 5.80 -1.75 -2.75
CA LEU A 273 7.18 -2.20 -2.56
C LEU A 273 7.92 -1.40 -1.48
N THR A 274 7.68 -0.10 -1.40
CA THR A 274 8.41 0.81 -0.49
C THR A 274 7.71 1.12 0.83
N ARG A 275 6.40 0.85 0.97
CA ARG A 275 5.60 1.19 2.16
C ARG A 275 4.98 0.00 2.88
N ASN A 276 4.64 -1.08 2.17
CA ASN A 276 3.86 -2.19 2.71
C ASN A 276 4.64 -3.50 2.59
N ILE A 277 5.11 -3.99 3.73
CA ILE A 277 5.91 -5.21 3.82
C ILE A 277 5.06 -6.48 3.74
N GLU A 278 3.78 -6.40 4.12
CA GLU A 278 2.84 -7.54 4.17
C GLU A 278 2.32 -7.91 2.78
N ARG A 279 2.20 -6.92 1.90
CA ARG A 279 1.72 -7.12 0.53
C ARG A 279 2.83 -7.62 -0.37
N HIS A 280 2.50 -8.66 -1.12
CA HIS A 280 3.39 -9.25 -2.11
C HIS A 280 3.60 -8.30 -3.30
N VAL A 281 4.83 -8.27 -3.81
CA VAL A 281 5.19 -7.60 -5.06
C VAL A 281 5.98 -8.58 -5.90
N HIS A 282 5.60 -8.70 -7.17
CA HIS A 282 6.19 -9.68 -8.08
C HIS A 282 7.72 -9.48 -8.22
N PRO A 283 8.53 -10.56 -8.26
CA PRO A 283 10.00 -10.47 -8.36
C PRO A 283 10.52 -9.59 -9.49
N LEU A 284 9.92 -9.66 -10.68
CA LEU A 284 10.24 -8.75 -11.80
C LEU A 284 10.25 -7.28 -11.40
N ARG A 285 9.28 -6.83 -10.59
CA ARG A 285 9.18 -5.44 -10.14
C ARG A 285 10.27 -5.09 -9.11
N HIS A 286 10.74 -6.07 -8.34
CA HIS A 286 11.95 -5.92 -7.53
C HIS A 286 13.18 -5.74 -8.42
N LEU A 287 13.33 -6.52 -9.50
CA LEU A 287 14.43 -6.34 -10.45
C LEU A 287 14.41 -4.98 -11.12
N LEU A 288 13.25 -4.51 -11.58
CA LEU A 288 13.11 -3.15 -12.14
C LEU A 288 13.51 -2.07 -11.12
N PHE A 289 13.15 -2.27 -9.85
CA PHE A 289 13.51 -1.35 -8.79
C PHE A 289 15.00 -1.40 -8.44
N MET A 290 15.62 -2.58 -8.49
CA MET A 290 17.06 -2.76 -8.29
C MET A 290 17.89 -2.17 -9.43
N ASP A 291 17.48 -2.36 -10.68
CA ASP A 291 18.10 -1.72 -11.85
C ASP A 291 17.95 -0.20 -11.78
N PHE A 292 16.77 0.35 -11.41
CA PHE A 292 16.62 1.78 -11.09
C PHE A 292 17.59 2.23 -9.97
N LEU A 293 17.77 1.38 -8.96
CA LEU A 293 18.72 1.61 -7.88
C LEU A 293 20.18 1.30 -8.26
N ASN A 294 20.49 0.98 -9.52
CA ASN A 294 21.83 0.58 -9.98
C ASN A 294 22.55 -0.36 -8.99
N VAL A 295 21.84 -1.38 -8.51
CA VAL A 295 22.34 -2.36 -7.54
C VAL A 295 21.95 -3.77 -7.97
N ASP A 296 22.89 -4.68 -7.98
CA ASP A 296 22.60 -6.11 -8.19
C ASP A 296 22.17 -6.79 -6.87
N PHE A 297 21.83 -8.06 -6.94
CA PHE A 297 21.31 -8.78 -5.77
C PHE A 297 22.38 -9.01 -4.71
N GLU A 298 23.60 -9.35 -5.10
CA GLU A 298 24.72 -9.59 -4.18
C GLU A 298 25.13 -8.32 -3.43
N ALA A 299 25.24 -7.19 -4.14
CA ALA A 299 25.49 -5.88 -3.53
C ALA A 299 24.35 -5.47 -2.60
N LEU A 300 23.11 -5.81 -2.95
CA LEU A 300 21.96 -5.59 -2.07
C LEU A 300 22.07 -6.45 -0.79
N LEU A 301 22.43 -7.72 -0.90
CA LEU A 301 22.62 -8.61 0.26
C LEU A 301 23.69 -8.06 1.22
N ASN A 302 24.77 -7.51 0.68
CA ASN A 302 25.86 -6.92 1.45
C ASN A 302 25.54 -5.52 2.02
N LYS A 303 24.42 -4.91 1.62
CA LYS A 303 24.03 -3.59 2.12
C LYS A 303 23.62 -3.64 3.59
N LYS A 304 24.16 -2.72 4.40
CA LYS A 304 23.72 -2.51 5.78
C LYS A 304 22.24 -2.13 5.83
N ARG A 305 21.56 -2.63 6.86
CA ARG A 305 20.13 -2.36 7.09
C ARG A 305 19.88 -0.88 7.35
N ASP A 306 18.67 -0.45 7.03
CA ASP A 306 18.21 0.88 7.40
C ASP A 306 17.90 0.92 8.91
N ASN A 307 18.79 1.60 9.65
CA ASN A 307 18.68 1.79 11.09
C ASN A 307 17.98 3.11 11.48
N GLY A 308 17.36 3.81 10.52
CA GLY A 308 16.72 5.10 10.77
C GLY A 308 17.70 6.25 11.05
N PRO A 309 17.19 7.46 11.33
CA PRO A 309 18.03 8.64 11.56
C PRO A 309 18.76 8.66 12.92
N PHE A 310 18.45 7.72 13.82
CA PHE A 310 19.05 7.63 15.16
C PHE A 310 19.79 6.30 15.40
N GLY A 311 20.08 5.55 14.34
CA GLY A 311 20.76 4.26 14.44
C GLY A 311 19.93 3.14 15.06
N GLU A 312 20.54 1.98 15.21
CA GLU A 312 19.93 0.82 15.88
C GLU A 312 19.99 1.01 17.39
N GLY A 313 18.86 0.78 18.06
CA GLY A 313 18.85 0.72 19.52
C GLY A 313 19.60 -0.53 20.04
N PRO A 314 19.78 -0.66 21.36
CA PRO A 314 19.22 0.21 22.39
C PRO A 314 19.90 1.58 22.55
N TRP A 315 19.16 2.59 22.97
CA TRP A 315 19.65 3.96 23.25
C TRP A 315 19.86 4.19 24.76
N PRO A 316 20.70 5.17 25.15
CA PRO A 316 21.01 5.38 26.56
C PRO A 316 19.85 6.01 27.33
N CYS A 317 19.67 5.56 28.58
CA CYS A 317 18.86 6.31 29.53
C CYS A 317 19.66 7.48 30.10
N LEU A 318 19.13 8.70 29.97
CA LEU A 318 19.80 9.91 30.44
C LEU A 318 19.22 10.44 31.76
N ASN A 319 18.50 9.58 32.50
CA ASN A 319 18.02 9.88 33.85
C ASN A 319 19.16 9.68 34.86
N LYS A 320 19.74 10.76 35.40
CA LYS A 320 20.79 10.67 36.43
C LYS A 320 20.35 9.99 37.73
N ALA A 321 19.05 9.98 38.02
CA ALA A 321 18.51 9.31 39.21
C ALA A 321 18.41 7.78 39.06
N ALA A 322 18.51 7.27 37.83
CA ALA A 322 18.35 5.84 37.57
C ALA A 322 19.69 5.09 37.73
N SER A 323 19.64 3.87 38.26
CA SER A 323 20.79 2.95 38.37
C SER A 323 21.41 2.55 37.01
N HIS A 324 20.67 2.78 35.93
CA HIS A 324 21.08 2.52 34.56
C HIS A 324 21.36 3.81 33.75
N TYR A 325 21.75 4.90 34.43
CA TYR A 325 22.19 6.13 33.77
C TYR A 325 23.32 5.85 32.76
N LYS A 326 23.19 6.40 31.55
CA LYS A 326 24.03 6.19 30.36
C LYS A 326 24.13 4.74 29.84
N LYS A 327 23.48 3.76 30.47
CA LYS A 327 23.39 2.39 29.93
C LYS A 327 22.38 2.34 28.78
N LEU A 328 22.68 1.54 27.75
CA LEU A 328 21.82 1.34 26.58
C LEU A 328 20.67 0.40 26.92
N VAL A 329 19.51 0.96 27.28
CA VAL A 329 18.34 0.18 27.75
C VAL A 329 17.03 0.57 27.06
N ILE A 330 17.03 1.63 26.25
CA ILE A 330 15.83 2.11 25.56
C ILE A 330 15.72 1.40 24.21
N ASN A 331 14.70 0.57 24.02
CA ASN A 331 14.51 -0.20 22.78
C ASN A 331 13.60 0.48 21.75
N LYS A 332 12.96 1.62 22.10
CA LYS A 332 11.98 2.29 21.25
C LYS A 332 12.23 3.79 21.15
N VAL A 333 12.28 4.28 19.92
CA VAL A 333 12.29 5.71 19.58
C VAL A 333 11.07 6.05 18.74
N ILE A 334 10.42 7.18 19.06
CA ILE A 334 9.35 7.75 18.22
C ILE A 334 9.96 8.90 17.44
N VAL A 335 9.99 8.79 16.11
CA VAL A 335 10.56 9.81 15.22
C VAL A 335 9.45 10.73 14.71
N SER A 336 9.60 12.03 14.95
CA SER A 336 8.75 13.09 14.39
C SER A 336 9.59 14.10 13.59
N ARG A 337 8.94 15.06 12.93
CA ARG A 337 9.62 16.13 12.18
C ARG A 337 9.58 17.44 12.97
N ASP A 338 10.70 18.15 13.00
CA ASP A 338 10.73 19.53 13.48
C ASP A 338 10.01 20.46 12.49
N SER A 339 9.04 21.24 12.96
CA SER A 339 8.21 22.09 12.07
C SER A 339 9.01 23.22 11.42
N LYS A 340 10.08 23.70 12.07
CA LYS A 340 10.90 24.82 11.58
C LYS A 340 12.03 24.36 10.65
N SER A 341 12.88 23.46 11.12
CA SER A 341 14.06 23.01 10.37
C SER A 341 13.80 21.81 9.48
N GLY A 342 12.67 21.12 9.67
CA GLY A 342 12.37 19.90 8.93
C GLY A 342 13.22 18.68 9.29
N LEU A 343 14.15 18.79 10.25
CA LEU A 343 15.02 17.69 10.72
C LEU A 343 14.26 16.67 11.60
N PRO A 344 14.73 15.42 11.72
CA PRO A 344 14.11 14.42 12.57
C PRO A 344 14.26 14.78 14.06
N ILE A 345 13.23 14.51 14.84
CA ILE A 345 13.25 14.55 16.30
C ILE A 345 12.94 13.15 16.82
N GLY A 346 13.88 12.55 17.55
CA GLY A 346 13.68 11.28 18.22
C GLY A 346 13.16 11.53 19.62
N THR A 347 12.06 10.87 19.99
CA THR A 347 11.55 10.83 21.37
C THR A 347 11.83 9.47 21.97
N PHE A 348 12.64 9.44 23.01
CA PHE A 348 13.15 8.25 23.66
C PHE A 348 12.40 8.04 24.98
N ILE A 349 11.86 6.85 25.17
CA ILE A 349 11.00 6.51 26.31
C ILE A 349 11.65 5.35 27.07
N CYS A 350 12.16 5.63 28.26
CA CYS A 350 12.75 4.60 29.11
C CYS A 350 11.69 3.88 29.94
N GLY A 351 11.99 2.63 30.36
CA GLY A 351 11.20 1.89 31.34
C GLY A 351 11.09 2.58 32.71
N CYS A 352 12.06 3.44 33.08
CA CYS A 352 11.97 4.30 34.27
C CYS A 352 11.08 5.54 34.09
N GLU A 353 10.24 5.54 33.06
CA GLU A 353 9.32 6.62 32.66
C GLU A 353 9.97 7.93 32.24
N PHE A 354 11.30 8.03 32.27
CA PHE A 354 12.04 9.18 31.78
C PHE A 354 11.88 9.31 30.26
N VAL A 355 11.45 10.48 29.79
CA VAL A 355 11.21 10.78 28.38
C VAL A 355 11.96 12.02 27.98
N TYR A 356 12.85 11.87 27.00
CA TYR A 356 13.58 12.98 26.41
C TYR A 356 13.50 12.93 24.89
N SER A 357 13.90 14.03 24.26
CA SER A 357 14.02 14.10 22.82
C SER A 357 15.33 14.73 22.41
N ARG A 358 15.88 14.29 21.27
CA ARG A 358 17.01 14.92 20.61
C ARG A 358 16.74 15.11 19.11
N LYS A 359 17.39 16.12 18.56
CA LYS A 359 17.32 16.47 17.15
C LYS A 359 18.39 15.69 16.41
N GLY A 360 18.02 15.03 15.33
CA GLY A 360 18.93 14.23 14.51
C GLY A 360 19.04 14.77 13.08
N PRO A 361 19.52 13.94 12.14
CA PRO A 361 20.07 12.60 12.39
C PRO A 361 21.35 12.67 13.24
N ASP A 362 21.64 11.60 13.99
CA ASP A 362 22.90 11.50 14.74
C ASP A 362 24.06 11.41 13.72
N LYS A 363 25.06 12.29 13.84
CA LYS A 363 26.21 12.37 12.92
C LYS A 363 27.48 11.82 13.55
N ILE A 364 27.66 12.04 14.85
CA ILE A 364 28.79 11.57 15.63
C ILE A 364 28.32 10.64 16.76
N LYS A 365 29.23 9.77 17.24
CA LYS A 365 28.89 8.77 18.26
C LYS A 365 28.35 9.40 19.55
N ASP A 366 28.79 10.61 19.90
CA ASP A 366 28.39 11.28 21.14
C ASP A 366 26.99 11.92 21.09
N ASP A 367 26.40 12.09 19.91
CA ASP A 367 25.04 12.63 19.75
C ASP A 367 24.01 11.80 20.53
N ILE A 368 24.30 10.50 20.74
CA ILE A 368 23.42 9.59 21.47
C ILE A 368 23.21 10.00 22.93
N TYR A 369 24.16 10.73 23.53
CA TYR A 369 24.12 11.17 24.93
C TYR A 369 23.54 12.58 25.12
N HIS A 370 23.12 13.24 24.04
CA HIS A 370 22.59 14.60 24.10
C HIS A 370 21.08 14.63 24.40
N ILE A 371 20.65 15.50 25.32
CA ILE A 371 19.23 15.84 25.54
C ILE A 371 18.94 17.18 24.86
N GLY A 372 18.11 17.17 23.82
CA GLY A 372 17.59 18.41 23.24
C GLY A 372 16.47 19.02 24.09
N ARG A 373 15.40 18.26 24.30
CA ARG A 373 14.28 18.67 25.16
C ARG A 373 13.86 17.52 26.06
N LEU A 374 13.83 17.79 27.36
CA LEU A 374 13.25 16.89 28.33
C LEU A 374 11.72 17.01 28.32
N LYS A 375 11.02 15.88 28.23
CA LYS A 375 9.55 15.82 28.20
C LYS A 375 8.96 15.33 29.52
N ARG A 376 9.62 14.38 30.19
CA ARG A 376 9.15 13.79 31.46
C ARG A 376 10.31 13.24 32.28
N PHE A 377 10.29 13.48 33.60
CA PHE A 377 11.26 12.95 34.56
C PHE A 377 10.96 11.52 35.02
N GLY A 378 9.68 11.16 35.18
CA GLY A 378 9.28 9.82 35.60
C GLY A 378 9.40 9.57 37.11
N SER A 379 8.80 8.47 37.57
CA SER A 379 8.72 8.08 38.98
C SER A 379 10.09 7.92 39.66
N VAL A 380 11.07 7.30 39.00
CA VAL A 380 12.42 7.08 39.56
C VAL A 380 13.12 8.39 39.91
N TRP A 381 12.95 9.42 39.07
CA TRP A 381 13.52 10.73 39.34
C TRP A 381 12.82 11.41 40.52
N MET A 382 11.49 11.33 40.59
CA MET A 382 10.71 11.88 41.70
C MET A 382 11.04 11.22 43.04
N ALA A 383 11.20 9.90 43.07
CA ALA A 383 11.60 9.16 44.27
C ALA A 383 12.97 9.60 44.78
N LYS A 384 13.95 9.80 43.88
CA LYS A 384 15.28 10.27 44.26
C LYS A 384 15.27 11.72 44.74
N LEU A 385 14.46 12.59 44.13
CA LEU A 385 14.24 13.96 44.61
C LEU A 385 13.72 13.96 46.07
N ASN A 386 12.69 13.17 46.35
CA ASN A 386 12.12 13.08 47.70
C ASN A 386 13.14 12.57 48.73
N THR A 387 13.98 11.62 48.31
CA THR A 387 15.05 11.08 49.17
C THR A 387 16.08 12.15 49.52
N LEU A 388 16.60 12.86 48.51
CA LEU A 388 17.58 13.94 48.72
C LEU A 388 17.01 15.12 49.52
N ALA A 389 15.73 15.43 49.34
CA ALA A 389 15.05 16.46 50.12
C ALA A 389 14.94 16.07 51.61
N LYS A 390 14.62 14.80 51.91
CA LYS A 390 14.60 14.26 53.29
C LYS A 390 15.99 14.24 53.92
N GLU A 391 17.02 13.97 53.14
CA GLU A 391 18.43 13.99 53.57
C GLU A 391 18.98 15.42 53.77
N GLY A 392 18.17 16.47 53.57
CA GLY A 392 18.56 17.85 53.87
C GLY A 392 19.49 18.49 52.83
N TYR A 393 19.60 17.94 51.62
CA TYR A 393 20.45 18.53 50.58
C TYR A 393 19.94 19.93 50.17
N SER A 394 20.88 20.85 49.91
CA SER A 394 20.55 22.15 49.34
C SER A 394 19.93 22.03 47.95
N LEU A 395 19.15 23.03 47.52
CA LEU A 395 18.56 23.07 46.17
C LEU A 395 19.60 22.88 45.05
N ARG A 396 20.80 23.47 45.22
CA ARG A 396 21.92 23.32 44.27
C ARG A 396 22.53 21.92 44.34
N GLY A 397 22.63 21.32 45.53
CA GLY A 397 23.09 19.94 45.71
C GLY A 397 22.15 18.93 45.04
N MET A 398 20.84 19.08 45.23
CA MET A 398 19.83 18.28 44.56
C MET A 398 19.89 18.45 43.04
N ALA A 399 19.99 19.68 42.55
CA ALA A 399 20.09 20.00 41.13
C ALA A 399 21.30 19.32 40.46
N LYS A 400 22.47 19.35 41.12
CA LYS A 400 23.70 18.68 40.65
C LYS A 400 23.52 17.17 40.56
N ASN A 401 22.97 16.54 41.59
CA ASN A 401 22.72 15.09 41.64
C ASN A 401 21.72 14.63 40.58
N LEU A 402 20.65 15.41 40.37
CA LEU A 402 19.55 15.06 39.47
C LEU A 402 19.75 15.56 38.03
N GLY A 403 20.77 16.37 37.77
CA GLY A 403 21.14 16.85 36.44
C GLY A 403 20.18 17.90 35.88
N VAL A 404 19.66 18.78 36.72
CA VAL A 404 18.71 19.84 36.34
C VAL A 404 19.12 21.18 36.93
N ASP A 405 18.42 22.25 36.58
CA ASP A 405 18.58 23.56 37.21
C ASP A 405 17.88 23.63 38.58
N ALA A 406 18.42 24.43 39.51
CA ALA A 406 17.87 24.60 40.86
C ALA A 406 16.43 25.14 40.87
N LYS A 407 16.02 25.94 39.86
CA LYS A 407 14.63 26.39 39.71
C LYS A 407 13.69 25.23 39.41
N THR A 408 14.16 24.20 38.70
CA THR A 408 13.36 22.99 38.43
C THR A 408 13.12 22.22 39.71
N ILE A 409 14.15 22.03 40.54
CA ILE A 409 14.01 21.42 41.88
C ILE A 409 12.97 22.17 42.71
N LYS A 410 13.12 23.50 42.82
CA LYS A 410 12.18 24.34 43.58
C LYS A 410 10.74 24.20 43.08
N LYS A 411 10.54 24.18 41.75
CA LYS A 411 9.21 23.99 41.15
C LYS A 411 8.57 22.67 41.57
N TYR A 412 9.30 21.55 41.47
CA TYR A 412 8.74 20.23 41.77
C TYR A 412 8.50 20.01 43.27
N LEU A 413 9.35 20.55 44.14
CA LEU A 413 9.11 20.54 45.58
C LEU A 413 7.90 21.41 45.96
N ASN A 414 7.76 22.61 45.40
CA ASN A 414 6.60 23.47 45.66
C ASN A 414 5.29 22.84 45.18
N GLN A 415 5.28 22.16 44.04
CA GLN A 415 4.10 21.44 43.55
C GLN A 415 3.68 20.28 44.47
N GLN A 416 4.61 19.70 45.23
CA GLN A 416 4.29 18.70 46.24
C GLN A 416 3.71 19.33 47.52
N ILE A 417 4.17 20.54 47.89
CA ILE A 417 3.69 21.29 49.05
C ILE A 417 2.31 21.94 48.78
N GLU A 418 2.07 22.44 47.57
CA GLU A 418 0.79 23.01 47.15
C GLU A 418 -0.33 21.96 47.04
N GLY A 419 0.01 20.67 46.95
CA GLY A 419 -0.95 19.57 47.06
C GLY A 419 -1.42 19.26 48.49
N GLN A 420 -0.90 19.97 49.51
CA GLN A 420 -1.15 19.68 50.93
C GLN A 420 -1.65 20.88 51.77
N ASN A 421 -1.86 22.07 51.21
CA ASN A 421 -2.33 23.25 51.96
C ASN A 421 -3.68 23.79 51.47
N GLU A 422 -4.65 23.91 52.39
CA GLU A 422 -5.94 24.59 52.20
C GLU A 422 -5.80 26.09 51.87
N PRO A 423 -6.75 26.72 51.14
CA PRO A 423 -6.57 28.05 50.55
C PRO A 423 -6.66 29.21 51.56
N LYS A 424 -5.78 30.22 51.38
CA LYS A 424 -5.63 31.44 52.20
C LYS A 424 -6.82 32.43 52.07
N ALA A 425 -7.11 33.12 53.18
CA ALA A 425 -8.22 34.05 53.42
C ALA A 425 -8.41 35.25 52.45
N THR A 426 -7.45 35.54 51.56
CA THR A 426 -7.59 36.61 50.54
C THR A 426 -8.49 36.19 49.37
N ASP A 427 -8.63 34.88 49.13
CA ASP A 427 -9.48 34.34 48.07
C ASP A 427 -10.97 34.46 48.43
N THR A 428 -11.32 34.39 49.71
CA THR A 428 -12.72 34.38 50.19
C THR A 428 -13.48 35.68 49.87
N LEU A 429 -12.87 36.84 50.04
CA LEU A 429 -13.48 38.15 49.73
C LEU A 429 -13.67 38.34 48.22
N THR A 430 -12.70 37.90 47.43
CA THR A 430 -12.74 37.99 45.96
C THR A 430 -13.77 37.04 45.38
N ILE A 431 -13.83 35.81 45.90
CA ILE A 431 -14.86 34.82 45.57
C ILE A 431 -16.24 35.39 45.90
N GLN A 432 -16.44 35.95 47.10
CA GLN A 432 -17.75 36.47 47.51
C GLN A 432 -18.22 37.66 46.64
N ARG A 433 -17.30 38.54 46.24
CA ARG A 433 -17.62 39.63 45.28
C ARG A 433 -18.08 39.08 43.93
N TYR A 434 -17.37 38.09 43.39
CA TYR A 434 -17.73 37.47 42.11
C TYR A 434 -19.00 36.63 42.19
N ARG A 435 -19.28 35.99 43.34
CA ARG A 435 -20.55 35.33 43.62
C ARG A 435 -21.72 36.30 43.50
N ASN A 436 -21.62 37.46 44.16
CA ASN A 436 -22.68 38.48 44.12
C ASN A 436 -22.90 39.01 42.70
N GLN A 437 -21.82 39.35 41.98
CA GLN A 437 -21.91 39.82 40.59
C GLN A 437 -22.59 38.79 39.67
N LEU A 438 -22.30 37.49 39.85
CA LEU A 438 -22.91 36.46 39.04
C LEU A 438 -24.40 36.26 39.38
N ILE A 439 -24.78 36.33 40.66
CA ILE A 439 -26.20 36.25 41.07
C ILE A 439 -27.01 37.42 40.51
N GLU A 440 -26.49 38.65 40.59
CA GLU A 440 -27.12 39.83 40.00
C GLU A 440 -27.24 39.70 38.48
N GLY A 441 -26.19 39.20 37.82
CA GLY A 441 -26.20 38.92 36.39
C GLY A 441 -27.24 37.88 35.98
N ILE A 442 -27.42 36.82 36.78
CA ILE A 442 -28.45 35.80 36.51
C ILE A 442 -29.86 36.38 36.70
N LYS A 443 -30.08 37.24 37.70
CA LYS A 443 -31.36 37.93 37.91
C LYS A 443 -31.69 38.92 36.78
N ALA A 444 -30.69 39.64 36.27
CA ALA A 444 -30.86 40.59 35.16
C ALA A 444 -31.13 39.90 33.81
N TYR A 445 -30.69 38.65 33.65
CA TYR A 445 -30.82 37.89 32.41
C TYR A 445 -31.46 36.50 32.64
N PRO A 446 -32.73 36.43 33.06
CA PRO A 446 -33.36 35.18 33.54
C PRO A 446 -33.51 34.10 32.45
N ASN A 447 -33.53 34.48 31.17
CA ASN A 447 -33.72 33.57 30.05
C ASN A 447 -32.41 33.08 29.40
N GLN A 448 -31.25 33.50 29.89
CA GLN A 448 -29.97 33.13 29.31
C GLN A 448 -29.55 31.70 29.64
N SER A 449 -28.92 31.03 28.68
CA SER A 449 -28.33 29.70 28.88
C SER A 449 -27.04 29.80 29.71
N ARG A 450 -26.55 28.69 30.27
CA ARG A 450 -25.25 28.66 30.98
C ARG A 450 -24.10 29.21 30.12
N THR A 451 -24.14 28.96 28.81
CA THR A 451 -23.19 29.51 27.83
C THR A 451 -23.41 31.00 27.59
N GLY A 452 -24.66 31.46 27.58
CA GLY A 452 -25.01 32.88 27.51
C GLY A 452 -24.45 33.66 28.70
N ILE A 453 -24.70 33.18 29.92
CA ILE A 453 -24.16 33.78 31.15
C ILE A 453 -22.62 33.82 31.15
N ARG A 454 -21.97 32.74 30.67
CA ARG A 454 -20.50 32.71 30.51
C ARG A 454 -19.99 33.79 29.54
N ASN A 455 -20.70 34.03 28.45
CA ASN A 455 -20.27 35.02 27.46
C ASN A 455 -20.50 36.46 27.92
N ILE A 456 -21.52 36.69 28.77
CA ILE A 456 -21.81 38.00 29.35
C ILE A 456 -20.82 38.33 30.48
N PHE A 457 -20.45 37.34 31.31
CA PHE A 457 -19.54 37.53 32.45
C PHE A 457 -18.28 36.66 32.36
N PRO A 458 -17.43 36.80 31.31
CA PRO A 458 -16.36 35.83 31.03
C PRO A 458 -15.27 35.79 32.09
N SER A 459 -14.89 36.95 32.64
CA SER A 459 -13.85 37.06 33.68
C SER A 459 -14.33 36.48 35.02
N VAL A 460 -15.53 36.86 35.45
CA VAL A 460 -16.20 36.37 36.68
C VAL A 460 -16.44 34.86 36.60
N TYR A 461 -16.98 34.38 35.47
CA TYR A 461 -17.22 32.96 35.22
C TYR A 461 -15.93 32.14 35.28
N MET A 462 -14.87 32.63 34.62
CA MET A 462 -13.59 31.89 34.56
C MET A 462 -12.87 31.87 35.92
N TYR A 463 -13.01 32.92 36.73
CA TYR A 463 -12.48 32.96 38.09
C TYR A 463 -13.19 31.95 38.99
N LEU A 464 -14.53 32.01 39.07
CA LEU A 464 -15.32 31.07 39.89
C LEU A 464 -15.18 29.62 39.39
N TYR A 465 -15.00 29.39 38.08
CA TYR A 465 -14.76 28.04 37.56
C TYR A 465 -13.45 27.41 38.07
N ARG A 466 -12.43 28.22 38.32
CA ARG A 466 -11.11 27.76 38.78
C ARG A 466 -11.02 27.66 40.30
N HIS A 467 -11.70 28.55 41.02
CA HIS A 467 -11.55 28.71 42.47
C HIS A 467 -12.78 28.23 43.28
N ASP A 468 -13.97 28.11 42.69
CA ASP A 468 -15.21 27.77 43.40
C ASP A 468 -16.27 27.14 42.46
N ARG A 469 -15.88 26.00 41.89
CA ARG A 469 -16.61 25.36 40.81
C ARG A 469 -17.99 24.88 41.25
N ASP A 470 -18.11 24.20 42.39
CA ASP A 470 -19.38 23.59 42.79
C ASP A 470 -20.46 24.65 43.08
N TRP A 471 -20.08 25.76 43.71
CA TRP A 471 -20.95 26.92 43.90
C TRP A 471 -21.41 27.51 42.57
N LEU A 472 -20.48 27.72 41.62
CA LEU A 472 -20.80 28.22 40.28
C LEU A 472 -21.83 27.32 39.58
N PHE A 473 -21.66 26.00 39.67
CA PHE A 473 -22.55 25.08 38.99
C PHE A 473 -23.94 24.99 39.64
N TYR A 474 -24.03 25.20 40.96
CA TYR A 474 -25.27 25.23 41.75
C TYR A 474 -26.14 26.45 41.42
N TYR A 475 -25.56 27.66 41.32
CA TYR A 475 -26.31 28.89 41.08
C TYR A 475 -26.60 29.19 39.60
N LEU A 476 -25.81 28.63 38.67
CA LEU A 476 -26.11 28.77 37.24
C LEU A 476 -27.46 28.11 36.90
N PRO A 477 -28.22 28.67 35.93
CA PRO A 477 -29.50 28.12 35.49
C PRO A 477 -29.40 26.61 35.28
N ALA A 478 -30.42 25.87 35.73
CA ALA A 478 -30.50 24.42 35.61
C ALA A 478 -30.04 24.03 34.21
N ARG A 479 -29.13 23.05 34.13
CA ARG A 479 -28.61 22.57 32.86
C ARG A 479 -29.83 22.15 32.06
N ARG A 480 -30.24 22.97 31.07
CA ARG A 480 -31.21 22.55 30.07
C ARG A 480 -30.59 21.28 29.54
N LYS A 481 -31.19 20.12 29.84
CA LYS A 481 -30.84 18.88 29.15
C LYS A 481 -30.83 19.32 27.71
N GLY A 482 -29.65 19.29 27.08
CA GLY A 482 -29.62 19.45 25.64
C GLY A 482 -30.67 18.47 25.19
N VAL A 483 -31.73 18.98 24.55
CA VAL A 483 -32.67 18.12 23.84
C VAL A 483 -31.76 17.13 23.18
N GLU A 484 -31.83 15.87 23.60
CA GLU A 484 -31.12 14.84 22.89
C GLU A 484 -31.48 15.16 21.45
N LYS A 485 -30.50 15.50 20.61
CA LYS A 485 -30.73 15.34 19.19
C LYS A 485 -30.79 13.83 18.97
N GLY A 486 -31.82 13.19 19.53
CA GLY A 486 -32.75 12.41 18.75
C GLY A 486 -33.02 13.24 17.51
N ASN A 487 -32.16 13.03 16.54
CA ASN A 487 -32.41 13.26 15.16
C ASN A 487 -33.62 12.35 14.83
N ASN A 488 -34.81 12.70 15.34
CA ASN A 488 -36.05 12.38 14.68
C ASN A 488 -36.04 13.27 13.43
N VAL A 489 -35.16 12.89 12.51
CA VAL A 489 -35.13 13.44 11.17
C VAL A 489 -36.49 13.11 10.63
N ASN A 490 -37.32 14.14 10.46
CA ASN A 490 -38.51 13.99 9.66
C ASN A 490 -38.02 13.76 8.22
N TRP A 491 -37.96 12.47 7.85
CA TRP A 491 -37.42 12.01 6.58
C TRP A 491 -38.27 12.49 5.41
N GLU A 492 -39.58 12.67 5.62
CA GLU A 492 -40.49 13.18 4.59
C GLU A 492 -40.21 14.65 4.25
N ILE A 493 -40.04 15.52 5.25
CA ILE A 493 -39.65 16.92 5.04
C ILE A 493 -38.26 16.99 4.38
N ARG A 494 -37.34 16.12 4.81
CA ARG A 494 -35.99 16.07 4.24
C ARG A 494 -36.00 15.58 2.78
N ASP A 495 -36.83 14.59 2.47
CA ASP A 495 -37.01 14.07 1.13
C ASP A 495 -37.57 15.13 0.19
N ASN A 496 -38.58 15.90 0.63
CA ASN A 496 -39.10 17.04 -0.15
C ASN A 496 -38.03 18.14 -0.36
N ASN A 497 -37.24 18.45 0.67
CA ASN A 497 -36.18 19.45 0.57
C ASN A 497 -35.07 19.02 -0.40
N TYR A 498 -34.66 17.76 -0.35
CA TYR A 498 -33.66 17.21 -1.25
C TYR A 498 -34.18 17.10 -2.67
N TYR A 499 -35.42 16.65 -2.86
CA TYR A 499 -36.10 16.65 -4.15
C TYR A 499 -36.06 18.04 -4.80
N ASN A 500 -36.50 19.08 -4.08
CA ASN A 500 -36.52 20.45 -4.61
C ASN A 500 -35.10 20.98 -4.92
N ALA A 501 -34.14 20.73 -4.04
CA ALA A 501 -32.76 21.15 -4.25
C ALA A 501 -32.10 20.45 -5.46
N ILE A 502 -32.35 19.15 -5.62
CA ILE A 502 -31.83 18.35 -6.74
C ILE A 502 -32.52 18.75 -8.03
N PHE A 503 -33.83 19.01 -8.01
CA PHE A 503 -34.57 19.48 -9.18
C PHE A 503 -34.01 20.81 -9.70
N ASN A 504 -33.82 21.79 -8.81
CA ASN A 504 -33.24 23.08 -9.17
C ASN A 504 -31.82 22.93 -9.71
N LEU A 505 -30.97 22.16 -9.02
CA LEU A 505 -29.59 21.93 -9.47
C LEU A 505 -29.53 21.20 -10.82
N ASN A 506 -30.42 20.23 -11.08
CA ASN A 506 -30.48 19.55 -12.38
C ASN A 506 -30.84 20.53 -13.50
N ASN A 507 -31.78 21.44 -13.27
CA ASN A 507 -32.15 22.48 -14.25
C ASN A 507 -30.98 23.43 -14.53
N GLU A 508 -30.23 23.82 -13.51
CA GLU A 508 -29.00 24.62 -13.67
C GLU A 508 -27.93 23.87 -14.46
N LEU A 509 -27.66 22.61 -14.11
CA LEU A 509 -26.64 21.77 -14.76
C LEU A 509 -26.95 21.52 -16.24
N ARG A 510 -28.24 21.42 -16.61
CA ARG A 510 -28.68 21.23 -17.99
C ARG A 510 -28.54 22.48 -18.86
N LYS A 511 -28.56 23.68 -18.25
CA LYS A 511 -28.41 24.97 -18.94
C LYS A 511 -26.96 25.42 -19.08
N MET A 512 -26.00 24.76 -18.44
CA MET A 512 -24.57 25.10 -18.55
C MET A 512 -24.07 25.00 -19.99
N GLU A 513 -23.30 25.99 -20.43
CA GLU A 513 -22.65 25.99 -21.76
C GLU A 513 -21.78 24.77 -21.98
N LYS A 514 -21.02 24.37 -20.95
CA LYS A 514 -20.21 23.16 -20.98
C LYS A 514 -20.97 22.01 -20.30
N PRO A 515 -21.43 21.00 -21.06
CA PRO A 515 -22.23 19.93 -20.48
C PRO A 515 -21.39 19.06 -19.53
N LEU A 516 -21.91 18.84 -18.32
CA LEU A 516 -21.36 17.94 -17.32
C LEU A 516 -22.24 16.68 -17.22
N ARG A 517 -21.63 15.51 -16.99
CA ARG A 517 -22.37 14.29 -16.71
C ARG A 517 -23.02 14.37 -15.34
N ILE A 518 -24.34 14.26 -15.28
CA ILE A 518 -25.06 14.31 -14.02
C ILE A 518 -24.94 12.95 -13.33
N THR A 519 -24.31 12.93 -12.15
CA THR A 519 -24.12 11.70 -11.36
C THR A 519 -24.56 11.94 -9.92
N CYS A 520 -24.95 10.87 -9.22
CA CYS A 520 -25.32 10.95 -7.81
C CYS A 520 -24.21 11.62 -6.97
N SER A 521 -22.94 11.27 -7.23
CA SER A 521 -21.80 11.89 -6.54
C SER A 521 -21.62 13.38 -6.86
N LEU A 522 -21.87 13.82 -8.10
CA LEU A 522 -21.79 15.25 -8.46
C LEU A 522 -22.87 16.06 -7.72
N VAL A 523 -24.11 15.58 -7.77
CA VAL A 523 -25.27 16.21 -7.13
C VAL A 523 -25.06 16.25 -5.61
N GLY A 524 -24.70 15.11 -5.01
CA GLY A 524 -24.46 15.01 -3.58
C GLY A 524 -23.32 15.91 -3.08
N LYS A 525 -22.23 16.07 -3.85
CA LYS A 525 -21.13 16.97 -3.49
C LYS A 525 -21.51 18.45 -3.59
N ARG A 526 -22.21 18.86 -4.65
CA ARG A 526 -22.60 20.26 -4.84
C ARG A 526 -23.61 20.75 -3.81
N LEU A 527 -24.52 19.87 -3.38
CA LEU A 527 -25.52 20.19 -2.36
C LEU A 527 -25.04 19.93 -0.93
N GLY A 528 -23.85 19.33 -0.74
CA GLY A 528 -23.35 18.96 0.58
C GLY A 528 -24.13 17.83 1.27
N ILE A 529 -24.86 17.02 0.51
CA ILE A 529 -25.75 15.95 1.02
C ILE A 529 -25.27 14.54 0.69
N LEU A 530 -24.07 14.38 0.10
CA LEU A 530 -23.55 13.10 -0.40
C LEU A 530 -23.69 11.96 0.63
N THR A 531 -23.28 12.18 1.88
CA THR A 531 -23.33 11.16 2.93
C THR A 531 -24.76 10.65 3.19
N ASN A 532 -25.77 11.51 3.06
CA ASN A 532 -27.16 11.11 3.25
C ASN A 532 -27.70 10.35 2.04
N LEU A 533 -27.27 10.72 0.83
CA LEU A 533 -27.59 9.97 -0.39
C LEU A 533 -26.91 8.59 -0.40
N GLU A 534 -25.74 8.44 0.21
CA GLU A 534 -25.04 7.14 0.28
C GLU A 534 -25.58 6.23 1.39
N LYS A 535 -25.94 6.79 2.55
CA LYS A 535 -26.27 6.00 3.75
C LYS A 535 -27.77 5.88 4.05
N HIS A 536 -28.59 6.76 3.50
CA HIS A 536 -30.00 6.90 3.89
C HIS A 536 -30.96 7.09 2.70
N ILE A 537 -30.56 6.67 1.49
CA ILE A 537 -31.40 6.79 0.29
C ILE A 537 -32.73 6.03 0.41
N ASP A 538 -32.74 4.92 1.14
CA ASP A 538 -33.94 4.10 1.36
C ASP A 538 -35.03 4.84 2.15
N LYS A 539 -34.65 5.94 2.84
CA LYS A 539 -35.57 6.80 3.58
C LYS A 539 -36.00 8.05 2.80
N LEU A 540 -35.61 8.16 1.53
CA LEU A 540 -35.80 9.33 0.67
C LEU A 540 -36.42 8.91 -0.69
N PRO A 541 -37.65 8.36 -0.71
CA PRO A 541 -38.23 7.77 -1.91
C PRO A 541 -38.39 8.77 -3.08
N LYS A 542 -38.82 10.01 -2.84
CA LYS A 542 -38.98 11.02 -3.90
C LYS A 542 -37.63 11.44 -4.46
N THR A 543 -36.65 11.64 -3.59
CA THR A 543 -35.27 11.97 -3.97
C THR A 543 -34.64 10.83 -4.76
N LYS A 544 -34.88 9.57 -4.37
CA LYS A 544 -34.38 8.40 -5.07
C LYS A 544 -34.91 8.34 -6.50
N ILE A 545 -36.23 8.45 -6.67
CA ILE A 545 -36.88 8.47 -7.99
C ILE A 545 -36.33 9.60 -8.85
N LEU A 546 -36.20 10.81 -8.30
CA LEU A 546 -35.64 11.94 -9.04
C LEU A 546 -34.17 11.70 -9.42
N LEU A 547 -33.34 11.17 -8.51
CA LEU A 547 -31.94 10.87 -8.80
C LEU A 547 -31.78 9.83 -9.91
N GLU A 548 -32.58 8.77 -9.89
CA GLU A 548 -32.60 7.76 -10.96
C GLU A 548 -33.02 8.39 -12.29
N ALA A 549 -33.96 9.33 -12.29
CA ALA A 549 -34.42 10.03 -13.50
C ALA A 549 -33.42 11.07 -14.05
N VAL A 550 -32.62 11.73 -13.21
CA VAL A 550 -31.73 12.82 -13.64
C VAL A 550 -30.27 12.40 -13.84
N THR A 551 -29.86 11.28 -13.24
CA THR A 551 -28.49 10.79 -13.38
C THR A 551 -28.29 10.06 -14.70
N GLU A 552 -27.07 10.15 -15.23
CA GLU A 552 -26.75 9.68 -16.56
C GLU A 552 -25.61 8.67 -16.51
N SER A 553 -25.77 7.58 -17.24
CA SER A 553 -24.68 6.72 -17.68
C SER A 553 -23.68 7.48 -18.55
N THR A 554 -22.54 6.85 -18.80
CA THR A 554 -21.52 7.43 -19.71
C THR A 554 -22.09 7.60 -21.13
N GLN A 555 -22.90 6.64 -21.56
CA GLN A 555 -23.52 6.60 -22.89
C GLN A 555 -24.60 7.68 -23.03
N GLU A 556 -25.53 7.80 -22.09
CA GLU A 556 -26.60 8.82 -22.12
C GLU A 556 -26.02 10.25 -22.14
N PHE A 557 -24.96 10.48 -21.35
CA PHE A 557 -24.26 11.76 -21.39
C PHE A 557 -23.58 12.04 -22.73
N GLN A 558 -22.96 11.04 -23.34
CA GLN A 558 -22.36 11.18 -24.67
C GLN A 558 -23.43 11.48 -25.72
N VAL A 559 -24.57 10.78 -25.67
CA VAL A 559 -25.73 11.04 -26.53
C VAL A 559 -26.21 12.48 -26.35
N ARG A 560 -26.54 12.91 -25.12
CA ARG A 560 -27.00 14.28 -24.85
C ARG A 560 -26.03 15.35 -25.35
N ARG A 561 -24.73 15.15 -25.12
CA ARG A 561 -23.69 16.08 -25.60
C ARG A 561 -23.65 16.12 -27.13
N CYS A 562 -23.76 14.99 -27.80
CA CYS A 562 -23.79 14.93 -29.26
C CYS A 562 -25.08 15.52 -29.84
N CYS A 563 -26.25 15.24 -29.26
CA CYS A 563 -27.53 15.85 -29.64
C CYS A 563 -27.48 17.37 -29.55
N ARG A 564 -26.90 17.93 -28.49
CA ARG A 564 -26.74 19.39 -28.39
C ARG A 564 -25.87 19.97 -29.51
N ILE A 565 -24.77 19.30 -29.86
CA ILE A 565 -23.91 19.69 -30.98
C ILE A 565 -24.68 19.58 -32.30
N ILE A 566 -25.51 18.55 -32.46
CA ILE A 566 -26.39 18.38 -33.62
C ILE A 566 -27.37 19.56 -33.72
N ASP A 567 -28.06 19.92 -32.64
CA ASP A 567 -29.00 21.05 -32.60
C ASP A 567 -28.32 22.37 -32.97
N GLU A 568 -27.13 22.63 -32.40
CA GLU A 568 -26.31 23.80 -32.73
C GLU A 568 -25.91 23.82 -34.22
N HIS A 569 -25.57 22.66 -34.80
CA HIS A 569 -25.23 22.55 -36.22
C HIS A 569 -26.43 22.67 -37.16
N ILE A 570 -27.59 22.10 -36.82
CA ILE A 570 -28.83 22.24 -37.59
C ILE A 570 -29.21 23.71 -37.68
N ASN A 571 -29.20 24.42 -36.54
CA ASN A 571 -29.54 25.84 -36.47
C ASN A 571 -28.58 26.75 -37.27
N GLN A 572 -27.32 26.35 -37.47
CA GLN A 572 -26.31 27.18 -38.12
C GLN A 572 -26.06 26.85 -39.59
N PHE A 573 -26.16 25.57 -40.00
CA PHE A 573 -25.64 25.11 -41.30
C PHE A 573 -26.58 24.18 -42.09
N ASN A 574 -27.78 23.87 -41.57
CA ASN A 574 -28.77 22.94 -42.16
C ASN A 574 -28.30 21.50 -42.48
N GLU A 575 -27.00 21.21 -42.37
CA GLU A 575 -26.41 19.90 -42.58
C GLU A 575 -25.58 19.43 -41.39
N VAL A 576 -25.76 18.15 -41.02
CA VAL A 576 -25.09 17.52 -39.89
C VAL A 576 -24.23 16.37 -40.39
N ALA A 577 -22.92 16.52 -40.28
CA ALA A 577 -21.98 15.44 -40.55
C ALA A 577 -21.57 14.74 -39.24
N LEU A 578 -21.93 13.45 -39.08
CA LEU A 578 -21.68 12.68 -37.85
C LEU A 578 -20.21 12.62 -37.43
N TRP A 579 -19.27 12.63 -38.39
CA TRP A 579 -17.85 12.66 -38.06
C TRP A 579 -17.43 13.99 -37.40
N LYS A 580 -18.07 15.12 -37.74
CA LYS A 580 -17.86 16.42 -37.08
C LYS A 580 -18.43 16.36 -35.66
N VAL A 581 -19.63 15.82 -35.49
CA VAL A 581 -20.28 15.61 -34.19
C VAL A 581 -19.41 14.74 -33.28
N GLN A 582 -18.85 13.64 -33.79
CA GLN A 582 -17.93 12.80 -33.05
C GLN A 582 -16.69 13.57 -32.57
N ARG A 583 -16.10 14.37 -33.47
CA ARG A 583 -14.87 15.14 -33.20
C ARG A 583 -15.10 16.22 -32.15
N ILE A 584 -16.14 17.05 -32.32
CA ILE A 584 -16.51 18.13 -31.39
C ILE A 584 -16.97 17.53 -30.05
N GLY A 585 -17.77 16.46 -30.12
CA GLY A 585 -18.24 15.72 -28.95
C GLY A 585 -17.15 14.91 -28.24
N ALA A 586 -15.91 14.89 -28.73
CA ALA A 586 -14.77 14.19 -28.16
C ALA A 586 -15.09 12.73 -27.76
N VAL A 587 -15.79 11.99 -28.64
CA VAL A 587 -16.19 10.59 -28.41
C VAL A 587 -15.23 9.64 -29.14
N ARG A 588 -14.63 8.70 -28.41
CA ARG A 588 -13.76 7.65 -28.99
C ARG A 588 -14.54 6.80 -30.00
N SER A 589 -13.89 6.35 -31.07
CA SER A 589 -14.54 5.59 -32.15
C SER A 589 -15.32 4.36 -31.68
N SER A 590 -14.79 3.61 -30.70
CA SER A 590 -15.48 2.45 -30.14
C SER A 590 -16.78 2.80 -29.42
N HIS A 591 -16.84 3.93 -28.72
CA HIS A 591 -18.06 4.41 -28.06
C HIS A 591 -19.00 5.10 -29.06
N PHE A 592 -18.44 5.80 -30.04
CA PHE A 592 -19.23 6.46 -31.08
C PHE A 592 -20.00 5.44 -31.91
N ALA A 593 -19.38 4.29 -32.25
CA ALA A 593 -20.05 3.20 -32.95
C ALA A 593 -21.32 2.70 -32.22
N ILE A 594 -21.32 2.73 -30.87
CA ILE A 594 -22.46 2.29 -30.05
C ILE A 594 -23.60 3.32 -30.07
N ILE A 595 -23.28 4.61 -29.97
CA ILE A 595 -24.30 5.68 -29.90
C ILE A 595 -24.73 6.19 -31.28
N ARG A 596 -23.99 5.87 -32.35
CA ARG A 596 -24.22 6.34 -33.71
C ARG A 596 -25.65 6.09 -34.21
N PRO A 597 -26.25 4.88 -34.06
CA PRO A 597 -27.63 4.64 -34.51
C PRO A 597 -28.65 5.57 -33.82
N VAL A 598 -28.46 5.84 -32.52
CA VAL A 598 -29.31 6.75 -31.75
C VAL A 598 -29.21 8.18 -32.27
N LEU A 599 -28.00 8.63 -32.64
CA LEU A 599 -27.79 9.96 -33.21
C LEU A 599 -28.35 10.09 -34.64
N GLU A 600 -28.28 9.02 -35.44
CA GLU A 600 -28.86 8.96 -36.79
C GLU A 600 -30.39 9.07 -36.73
N GLU A 601 -31.03 8.34 -35.81
CA GLU A 601 -32.46 8.43 -35.55
C GLU A 601 -32.86 9.84 -35.08
N TYR A 602 -32.10 10.43 -34.17
CA TYR A 602 -32.34 11.78 -33.66
C TYR A 602 -32.28 12.85 -34.77
N ILE A 603 -31.29 12.76 -35.66
CA ILE A 603 -31.19 13.66 -36.83
C ILE A 603 -32.39 13.47 -37.76
N SER A 604 -32.83 12.22 -37.99
CA SER A 604 -34.01 11.96 -38.82
C SER A 604 -35.30 12.50 -38.23
N GLN A 605 -35.47 12.44 -36.90
CA GLN A 605 -36.64 12.99 -36.21
C GLN A 605 -36.64 14.52 -36.31
N LYS A 606 -35.50 15.17 -36.03
CA LYS A 606 -35.35 16.63 -36.14
C LYS A 606 -35.67 17.14 -37.55
N ARG A 607 -35.21 16.45 -38.60
CA ARG A 607 -35.52 16.81 -39.99
C ARG A 607 -37.00 16.65 -40.36
N LYS A 608 -37.74 15.73 -39.72
CA LYS A 608 -39.18 15.58 -39.92
C LYS A 608 -39.97 16.69 -39.21
N GLU A 609 -39.53 17.10 -38.02
CA GLU A 609 -40.10 18.25 -37.28
C GLU A 609 -39.96 19.56 -38.08
N THR A 610 -38.77 19.84 -38.64
CA THR A 610 -38.54 21.05 -39.46
C THR A 610 -39.39 21.07 -40.73
N LYS A 611 -39.63 19.92 -41.37
CA LYS A 611 -40.48 19.83 -42.57
C LYS A 611 -41.97 20.02 -42.28
N HIS A 612 -42.46 19.62 -41.10
CA HIS A 612 -43.85 19.82 -40.71
C HIS A 612 -44.16 21.30 -40.39
N GLU A 613 -43.21 22.02 -39.79
CA GLU A 613 -43.33 23.47 -39.53
C GLU A 613 -43.33 24.30 -40.83
N GLU A 614 -42.61 23.87 -41.88
CA GLU A 614 -42.62 24.52 -43.20
C GLU A 614 -43.92 24.29 -44.01
N THR A 615 -44.70 23.24 -43.71
CA THR A 615 -45.96 22.92 -44.40
C THR A 615 -47.23 23.42 -43.71
N SER A 616 -47.11 24.06 -42.53
CA SER A 616 -48.25 24.54 -41.73
C SER A 616 -48.44 26.07 -41.79
N TYR A 617 -47.84 26.73 -42.78
CA TYR A 617 -48.01 28.16 -43.07
C TYR A 617 -48.77 28.40 -44.37
#